data_AF-A0A7Z8CZQ5-F1
#
_entry.id   AF-A0A7Z8CZQ5-F1
#
_cell.length_a   1.000
_cell.length_b   1.000
_cell.length_c   1.000
_cell.angle_alpha   90.00
_cell.angle_beta   90.00
_cell.angle_gamma   90.00
#
_symmetry.space_group_name_H-M   'P 1'
#
loop_
_entity.id
_entity.type
_entity.pdbx_description
1 polymer ?
#
loop_
_entity_poly.entity_id
_entity_poly.type
_entity_poly.pdbx_seq_one_letter_code
_entity_poly.pdbx_strand_id
1 'polypeptide(L)'
;MSEFKKSKKKDGSTVYSKSVYLGVDPKTGKKKRTTLTAKTQKELKLKIARKKIEIAENGFVSDDETSQELILFEEIYNLWFSSHKNTVEDTTAERI
;
A
#
# COMPACT_ATOMS: atom_id res chain seq x y z
N MET A 1 -29.52 -3.03 -1.25
CA MET A 1 -28.51 -2.90 -2.34
C MET A 1 -27.93 -1.50 -2.27
N SER A 2 -26.66 -1.32 -1.88
CA SER A 2 -26.05 0.01 -1.79
C SER A 2 -26.01 0.68 -3.17
N GLU A 3 -26.64 1.84 -3.32
CA GLU A 3 -26.69 2.62 -4.56
C GLU A 3 -25.31 3.14 -5.00
N PHE A 4 -25.14 3.31 -6.30
CA PHE A 4 -23.96 3.97 -6.87
C PHE A 4 -24.17 5.49 -6.83
N LYS A 5 -23.18 6.24 -6.35
CA LYS A 5 -23.22 7.70 -6.38
C LYS A 5 -23.01 8.17 -7.81
N LYS A 6 -24.01 8.84 -8.39
CA LYS A 6 -23.96 9.48 -9.71
C LYS A 6 -23.54 10.94 -9.55
N SER A 7 -22.52 11.35 -10.30
CA SER A 7 -22.05 12.74 -10.35
C SER A 7 -21.92 13.20 -11.79
N LYS A 8 -22.22 14.49 -12.05
CA LYS A 8 -21.90 15.15 -13.32
C LYS A 8 -20.59 15.91 -13.17
N LYS A 9 -19.70 15.76 -14.13
CA LYS A 9 -18.47 16.54 -14.25
C LYS A 9 -18.75 17.91 -14.89
N LYS A 10 -17.78 18.83 -14.79
CA LYS A 10 -17.86 20.17 -15.42
C LYS A 10 -18.02 20.09 -16.95
N ASP A 11 -17.53 19.00 -17.55
CA ASP A 11 -17.66 18.68 -18.98
C ASP A 11 -19.05 18.12 -19.38
N GLY A 12 -20.00 18.02 -18.43
CA GLY A 12 -21.34 17.48 -18.66
C GLY A 12 -21.42 15.95 -18.64
N SER A 13 -20.29 15.24 -18.59
CA SER A 13 -20.27 13.78 -18.56
C SER A 13 -20.74 13.22 -17.22
N THR A 14 -21.46 12.09 -17.26
CA THR A 14 -21.93 11.38 -16.08
C THR A 14 -20.90 10.35 -15.63
N VAL A 15 -20.57 10.35 -14.35
CA VAL A 15 -19.69 9.37 -13.71
C VAL A 15 -20.40 8.72 -12.54
N TYR A 16 -20.24 7.41 -12.43
CA TYR A 16 -20.68 6.62 -11.30
C TYR A 16 -19.49 6.31 -10.40
N SER A 17 -19.69 6.43 -9.10
CA SER A 17 -18.66 6.22 -8.10
C SER A 17 -19.17 5.39 -6.93
N LYS A 18 -18.26 4.63 -6.31
CA LYS A 18 -18.54 3.86 -5.10
C LYS A 18 -17.29 3.72 -4.24
N SER A 19 -17.44 4.02 -2.95
CA SER A 19 -16.46 3.66 -1.94
C SER A 19 -16.67 2.19 -1.56
N VAL A 20 -15.66 1.37 -1.80
CA VAL A 20 -15.67 -0.06 -1.47
C VAL A 20 -14.76 -0.29 -0.27
N TYR A 21 -15.29 -0.95 0.75
CA TYR A 21 -14.49 -1.44 1.87
C TYR A 21 -13.72 -2.67 1.43
N LEU A 22 -12.41 -2.64 1.66
CA LEU A 22 -11.50 -3.69 1.20
C LEU A 22 -11.07 -4.61 2.35
N GLY A 23 -11.14 -4.12 3.59
CA GLY A 23 -10.84 -4.89 4.80
C GLY A 23 -9.96 -4.10 5.76
N VAL A 24 -9.38 -4.82 6.72
CA VAL A 24 -8.37 -4.30 7.65
C VAL A 24 -7.03 -4.85 7.20
N ASP A 25 -6.05 -3.97 7.05
CA ASP A 25 -4.68 -4.37 6.76
C ASP A 25 -4.10 -5.07 8.01
N PRO A 26 -3.65 -6.33 7.91
CA PRO A 26 -3.12 -7.07 9.06
C PRO A 26 -1.81 -6.48 9.61
N LYS A 27 -1.01 -5.78 8.77
CA LYS A 27 0.26 -5.19 9.21
C LYS A 27 0.03 -3.89 9.98
N THR A 28 -0.84 -3.02 9.46
CA THR A 28 -1.06 -1.68 10.04
C THR A 28 -2.28 -1.59 10.95
N GLY A 29 -3.17 -2.58 10.94
CA GLY A 29 -4.45 -2.57 11.66
C GLY A 29 -5.45 -1.53 11.14
N LYS A 30 -5.13 -0.83 10.05
CA LYS A 30 -5.96 0.26 9.51
C LYS A 30 -7.01 -0.28 8.54
N LYS A 31 -8.21 0.31 8.60
CA LYS A 31 -9.30 0.04 7.66
C LYS A 31 -8.98 0.62 6.29
N LYS A 32 -8.85 -0.22 5.26
CA LYS A 32 -8.58 0.20 3.88
C LYS A 32 -9.88 0.32 3.09
N ARG A 33 -10.02 1.45 2.39
CA ARG A 33 -11.15 1.76 1.51
C ARG A 33 -10.61 2.38 0.23
N THR A 34 -11.22 2.03 -0.89
CA THR A 34 -10.91 2.65 -2.18
C THR A 34 -12.18 3.17 -2.82
N THR A 35 -12.09 4.36 -3.41
CA THR A 35 -13.17 4.94 -4.19
C THR A 35 -12.92 4.62 -5.66
N LEU A 36 -13.78 3.80 -6.25
CA LEU A 36 -13.73 3.46 -7.66
C LEU A 36 -14.73 4.30 -8.44
N THR A 37 -14.35 4.70 -9.65
CA THR A 37 -15.17 5.50 -10.56
C THR A 37 -15.19 4.91 -11.97
N ALA A 38 -16.33 5.04 -12.66
CA ALA A 38 -16.50 4.60 -14.04
C ALA A 38 -17.60 5.40 -14.75
N LYS A 39 -17.62 5.35 -16.10
CA LYS A 39 -18.63 6.05 -16.90
C LYS A 39 -19.99 5.32 -16.87
N THR A 40 -19.99 4.00 -16.69
CA THR A 40 -21.20 3.18 -16.64
C THR A 40 -21.28 2.35 -15.36
N GLN A 41 -22.49 1.99 -14.93
CA GLN A 41 -22.69 1.13 -13.77
C GLN A 41 -22.13 -0.30 -13.97
N LYS A 42 -22.21 -0.83 -15.19
CA LYS A 42 -21.67 -2.16 -15.54
C LYS A 42 -20.15 -2.19 -15.40
N GLU A 43 -19.48 -1.20 -15.99
CA GLU A 43 -18.03 -1.04 -15.89
C GLU A 43 -17.59 -0.85 -14.43
N LEU A 44 -18.35 -0.08 -13.66
CA LEU A 44 -18.08 0.10 -12.23
C LEU A 44 -18.16 -1.22 -11.46
N LYS A 45 -19.21 -2.03 -11.68
CA LYS A 45 -19.34 -3.36 -11.05
C LYS A 45 -18.16 -4.26 -11.40
N LEU A 46 -17.74 -4.25 -12.66
CA LEU A 46 -16.64 -5.07 -13.15
C LEU A 46 -15.30 -4.62 -12.53
N LYS A 47 -15.05 -3.31 -12.46
CA LYS A 47 -13.89 -2.75 -11.74
C LYS A 47 -13.87 -3.13 -10.27
N ILE A 48 -15.01 -3.08 -9.59
CA ILE A 48 -15.13 -3.50 -8.18
C ILE A 48 -14.79 -4.99 -8.03
N ALA A 49 -15.31 -5.85 -8.91
CA ALA A 49 -15.03 -7.28 -8.88
C ALA A 49 -13.54 -7.57 -9.10
N ARG A 50 -12.94 -6.94 -10.12
CA ARG A 50 -11.50 -7.05 -10.39
C ARG A 50 -10.65 -6.61 -9.20
N LYS A 51 -10.97 -5.47 -8.59
CA LYS A 51 -10.19 -4.95 -7.45
C LYS A 51 -10.28 -5.88 -6.23
N LYS A 52 -11.42 -6.55 -6.03
CA LYS A 52 -11.55 -7.56 -4.96
C LYS A 52 -10.68 -8.80 -5.21
N ILE A 53 -10.61 -9.27 -6.46
CA ILE A 53 -9.75 -10.41 -6.84
C ILE A 53 -8.28 -10.04 -6.64
N GLU A 54 -7.87 -8.87 -7.13
CA GLU A 54 -6.51 -8.36 -6.97
C GLU A 54 -6.06 -8.32 -5.50
N ILE A 55 -6.96 -7.91 -4.59
CA ILE A 55 -6.65 -7.88 -3.15
C ILE A 55 -6.65 -9.27 -2.53
N ALA A 56 -7.47 -10.20 -3.04
CA ALA A 56 -7.45 -11.58 -2.57
C ALA A 56 -6.16 -12.30 -2.99
N GLU A 57 -5.63 -12.01 -4.18
CA GLU A 57 -4.42 -12.61 -4.73
C GLU A 57 -3.14 -11.95 -4.16
N ASN A 58 -3.08 -10.62 -4.16
CA ASN A 58 -1.85 -9.88 -3.84
C ASN A 58 -1.86 -9.27 -2.43
N GLY A 59 -2.96 -9.42 -1.68
CA GLY A 59 -3.15 -8.73 -0.41
C GLY A 59 -3.37 -7.21 -0.57
N PHE A 60 -3.24 -6.47 0.53
CA PHE A 60 -3.24 -5.01 0.47
C PHE A 60 -1.87 -4.54 0.00
N VAL A 61 -1.74 -4.20 -1.28
CA VAL A 61 -0.59 -3.44 -1.78
C VAL A 61 -0.62 -2.09 -1.08
N SER A 62 0.23 -1.92 -0.08
CA SER A 62 0.49 -0.63 0.53
C SER A 62 1.30 0.19 -0.47
N ASP A 63 0.73 1.30 -0.96
CA ASP A 63 1.47 2.34 -1.70
C ASP A 63 2.58 2.98 -0.82
N ASP A 64 2.57 2.67 0.47
CA ASP A 64 3.72 2.89 1.34
C ASP A 64 4.82 1.91 0.92
N GLU A 65 5.78 2.45 0.17
CA GLU A 65 7.16 1.99 -0.03
C GLU A 65 7.93 1.78 1.30
N THR A 66 7.21 1.57 2.40
CA THR A 66 7.68 1.46 3.79
C THR A 66 7.03 0.24 4.45
N SER A 67 7.02 -0.93 3.79
CA SER A 67 8.10 -1.88 4.09
C SER A 67 9.48 -1.19 4.09
N GLN A 68 9.88 -0.36 5.05
CA GLN A 68 10.31 -0.84 6.36
C GLN A 68 10.10 -2.34 6.46
N GLU A 69 10.85 -3.07 5.61
CA GLU A 69 11.44 -4.32 6.01
C GLU A 69 11.70 -4.18 7.50
N LEU A 70 11.22 -5.11 8.31
CA LEU A 70 11.60 -5.13 9.71
C LEU A 70 13.08 -5.49 9.69
N ILE A 71 13.92 -4.51 9.35
CA ILE A 71 15.35 -4.67 9.20
C ILE A 71 15.77 -5.07 10.60
N LEU A 72 16.26 -6.30 10.73
CA LEU A 72 16.67 -6.79 12.04
C LEU A 72 17.76 -5.84 12.53
N PHE A 73 17.82 -5.59 13.84
CA PHE A 73 18.89 -4.76 14.40
C PHE A 73 20.28 -5.21 13.90
N GLU A 74 20.45 -6.51 13.68
CA GLU A 74 21.63 -7.12 13.07
C GLU A 74 21.94 -6.61 11.65
N GLU A 75 20.95 -6.48 10.76
CA GLU A 75 21.15 -5.98 9.40
C GLU A 75 21.54 -4.50 9.39
N ILE A 76 20.93 -3.69 10.27
CA ILE A 76 21.30 -2.29 10.46
C ILE A 76 22.73 -2.19 10.98
N TYR A 77 23.08 -3.02 11.98
CA TYR A 77 24.41 -3.08 12.55
C TYR A 77 25.46 -3.44 11.50
N ASN A 78 25.23 -4.49 10.70
CA ASN A 78 26.16 -4.93 9.67
C ASN A 78 26.36 -3.86 8.59
N LEU A 79 25.29 -3.19 8.16
CA LEU A 79 25.37 -2.08 7.21
C LEU A 79 26.23 -0.94 7.75
N TRP A 80 25.97 -0.50 8.99
CA TRP A 80 26.76 0.55 9.62
C TRP A 80 28.21 0.14 9.85
N PHE A 81 28.45 -1.05 10.41
CA PHE A 81 29.78 -1.54 10.76
C PHE A 81 30.67 -1.68 9.52
N SER A 82 30.10 -2.08 8.37
CA SER A 82 30.83 -2.15 7.09
C SER A 82 31.44 -0.80 6.68
N SER A 83 30.75 0.31 6.95
CA SER A 83 31.25 1.66 6.68
C SER A 83 32.15 2.17 7.80
N HIS A 84 31.81 1.86 9.05
CA HIS A 84 32.52 2.36 10.22
C HIS A 84 33.92 1.73 10.35
N LYS A 85 34.06 0.43 10.05
CA LYS A 85 35.34 -0.30 10.11
C LYS A 85 36.46 0.38 9.31
N ASN A 86 36.15 0.99 8.17
CA ASN A 86 37.15 1.66 7.32
C ASN A 86 37.60 3.02 7.88
N THR A 87 36.95 3.53 8.94
CA THR A 87 37.20 4.86 9.52
C THR A 87 37.97 4.78 10.84
N VAL A 88 38.02 3.61 11.49
CA VAL A 88 38.67 3.39 12.79
C VAL A 88 39.89 2.49 12.64
N GLU A 89 40.88 2.68 13.50
CA GLU A 89 42.03 1.77 13.58
C GLU A 89 41.60 0.38 14.07
N ASP A 90 42.29 -0.65 13.57
CA ASP A 90 41.93 -2.06 13.79
C ASP A 90 41.77 -2.42 15.28
N THR A 91 42.61 -1.83 16.14
CA THR A 91 42.59 -2.03 17.61
C THR A 91 41.29 -1.56 18.28
N THR A 92 40.59 -0.61 17.67
CA THR A 92 39.32 -0.08 18.18
C THR A 92 38.14 -0.88 17.61
N ALA A 93 38.24 -1.36 16.37
CA ALA A 93 37.24 -2.21 15.75
C ALA A 93 37.10 -3.58 16.44
N GLU A 94 38.19 -4.14 16.98
CA GLU A 94 38.18 -5.40 17.73
C GLU A 94 37.51 -5.32 19.12
N ARG A 95 37.26 -4.10 19.63
CA ARG A 95 36.66 -3.86 20.95
C ARG A 95 35.14 -3.62 20.93
N ILE A 96 34.57 -3.49 19.73
CA ILE A 96 33.13 -3.29 19.48
C ILE A 96 32.49 -4.67 19.30
#